data_AF-A0A4R6YWE4-F1
#
_entry.id   AF-A0A4R6YWE4-F1
#
_cell.length_a   1.000
_cell.length_b   1.000
_cell.length_c   1.000
_cell.angle_alpha   90.00
_cell.angle_beta   90.00
_cell.angle_gamma   90.00
#
_symmetry.space_group_name_H-M   'P 1'
#
loop_
_entity.id
_entity.type
_entity.pdbx_description
1 polymer ?
#
loop_
_entity_poly.entity_id
_entity_poly.type
_entity_poly.pdbx_seq_one_letter_code
_entity_poly.pdbx_strand_id
1 'polypeptide(L)'
;MKPCALPHPALSCLLLPMLALGSAIPATAATFVVDTGVDTALSNCVAGLPDDCSLRGAMQRANSNAGEDRIEFAIPSNDPSYQSASDHWRIAVGTTSLPPIENAVVIDGYSQPGALENTLSPGQGGLDTLLRIELVPGTASAPQQNGLELSLNFPGQAASTFRGLAINRFMRQIQLSGSAAHRVEGCFLGTDIGGSVAAVPGNTGRGYGIYALGSGAYVIGGTLPAARNLISGMLGGIVLQSSSNGLSVQGNLIGTDASGTLPLGHSNFAAIYSSASVTNALIGGGSAAARNVISANPFGAIVFSGGSNGAFSGTRIEGNFIGSDASGTQALGNGAASSPQPALQIFGSGDCAIGIGGDSTDAANLIAYNAGPGLAVIGCSRVSAGGNRFVGNRGLAVDLAGNSGSLPDGPTPNDAGDADEGSNRLQNKPVIEQVVYADAGATIHLTYRVDTAAANASWPLRIDLARGLAAGSALDSYSQAQAQTSKTITFPAASLQGLPLMLLATDADGNSSEFSSDRLFGDGFGA
;
A
#
# COMPACT_ATOMS: atom_id res chain seq x y z
N MET A 1 63.08 -10.85 -69.52
CA MET A 1 61.71 -10.36 -69.80
C MET A 1 61.13 -9.84 -68.50
N LYS A 2 60.74 -8.56 -68.43
CA LYS A 2 59.90 -7.97 -67.34
C LYS A 2 58.47 -8.56 -67.42
N PRO A 3 57.52 -8.36 -66.45
CA PRO A 3 57.57 -7.83 -65.07
C PRO A 3 56.58 -8.51 -64.05
N CYS A 4 56.36 -7.83 -62.90
CA CYS A 4 55.19 -7.83 -61.98
C CYS A 4 55.04 -8.98 -60.94
N ALA A 5 54.68 -8.78 -59.66
CA ALA A 5 54.44 -7.59 -58.82
C ALA A 5 54.49 -8.00 -57.32
N LEU A 6 54.87 -7.06 -56.45
CA LEU A 6 54.82 -7.03 -54.96
C LEU A 6 53.36 -6.76 -54.45
N PRO A 7 53.02 -6.63 -53.13
CA PRO A 7 53.81 -6.80 -51.87
C PRO A 7 53.11 -7.48 -50.64
N HIS A 8 53.95 -7.79 -49.63
CA HIS A 8 53.81 -7.80 -48.14
C HIS A 8 52.86 -8.74 -47.35
N PRO A 9 53.40 -9.45 -46.32
CA PRO A 9 52.66 -9.88 -45.13
C PRO A 9 52.92 -8.95 -43.92
N ALA A 10 51.87 -8.76 -43.11
CA ALA A 10 51.83 -7.91 -41.93
C ALA A 10 52.58 -8.49 -40.72
N LEU A 11 53.22 -7.59 -39.96
CA LEU A 11 53.88 -7.84 -38.69
C LEU A 11 52.82 -8.03 -37.58
N SER A 12 52.86 -9.17 -36.89
CA SER A 12 52.05 -9.47 -35.71
C SER A 12 52.62 -8.74 -34.50
N CYS A 13 51.81 -7.90 -33.84
CA CYS A 13 52.16 -7.24 -32.58
C CYS A 13 51.17 -7.72 -31.49
N LEU A 14 51.67 -8.55 -30.57
CA LEU A 14 50.95 -8.98 -29.37
C LEU A 14 50.72 -7.76 -28.45
N LEU A 15 49.46 -7.41 -28.18
CA LEU A 15 49.09 -6.54 -27.07
C LEU A 15 48.52 -7.40 -25.93
N LEU A 16 49.26 -7.49 -24.82
CA LEU A 16 48.75 -7.96 -23.54
C LEU A 16 47.84 -6.87 -22.94
N PRO A 17 46.63 -7.19 -22.44
CA PRO A 17 45.84 -6.23 -21.68
C PRO A 17 46.45 -6.07 -20.28
N MET A 18 46.92 -4.87 -19.97
CA MET A 18 47.33 -4.46 -18.63
C MET A 18 46.06 -4.31 -17.79
N LEU A 19 45.76 -5.30 -16.95
CA LEU A 19 44.66 -5.25 -16.00
C LEU A 19 45.04 -4.28 -14.86
N ALA A 20 44.64 -3.01 -14.99
CA ALA A 20 44.76 -2.04 -13.91
C ALA A 20 43.75 -2.41 -12.80
N LEU A 21 44.21 -3.19 -11.81
CA LEU A 21 43.53 -3.30 -10.52
C LEU A 21 43.69 -1.95 -9.78
N GLY A 22 42.89 -0.97 -10.17
CA GLY A 22 42.62 0.19 -9.34
C GLY A 22 41.78 -0.28 -8.15
N SER A 23 42.42 -0.41 -6.99
CA SER A 23 41.71 -0.55 -5.71
C SER A 23 40.80 0.66 -5.53
N ALA A 24 39.50 0.47 -5.73
CA ALA A 24 38.49 1.47 -5.42
C ALA A 24 38.62 1.83 -3.93
N ILE A 25 38.97 3.08 -3.64
CA ILE A 25 38.91 3.60 -2.28
C ILE A 25 37.44 3.47 -1.85
N PRO A 26 37.13 2.81 -0.72
CA PRO A 26 35.76 2.70 -0.27
C PRO A 26 35.20 4.11 -0.06
N ALA A 27 34.11 4.38 -0.76
CA ALA A 27 33.30 5.58 -0.63
C ALA A 27 32.92 5.79 0.86
N THR A 28 33.31 6.91 1.45
CA THR A 28 33.05 7.21 2.87
C THR A 28 31.75 7.99 3.01
N ALA A 29 30.75 7.38 3.64
CA ALA A 29 29.53 8.06 4.05
C ALA A 29 29.86 9.28 4.94
N ALA A 30 29.23 10.41 4.63
CA ALA A 30 29.33 11.66 5.38
C ALA A 30 27.98 12.00 6.04
N THR A 31 28.03 12.81 7.09
CA THR A 31 26.85 13.42 7.71
C THR A 31 26.86 14.92 7.43
N PHE A 32 25.78 15.44 6.86
CA PHE A 32 25.54 16.86 6.64
C PHE A 32 24.41 17.30 7.58
N VAL A 33 24.70 18.21 8.50
CA VAL A 33 23.73 18.68 9.50
C VAL A 33 23.13 20.01 9.02
N VAL A 34 21.85 19.99 8.68
CA VAL A 34 21.06 21.16 8.33
C VAL A 34 20.87 22.01 9.60
N ASP A 35 21.36 23.24 9.57
CA ASP A 35 21.37 24.14 10.73
C ASP A 35 20.59 25.43 10.49
N THR A 36 20.03 25.61 9.29
CA THR A 36 19.11 26.70 8.98
C THR A 36 17.93 26.24 8.14
N GLY A 37 16.76 26.83 8.38
CA GLY A 37 15.53 26.54 7.63
C GLY A 37 15.37 27.35 6.34
N VAL A 38 16.34 28.21 5.99
CA VAL A 38 16.31 28.95 4.73
C VAL A 38 16.69 28.04 3.56
N ASP A 39 15.98 28.15 2.42
CA ASP A 39 16.26 27.36 1.21
C ASP A 39 17.27 28.03 0.27
N THR A 40 18.27 28.71 0.82
CA THR A 40 19.44 29.18 0.05
C THR A 40 20.40 28.00 -0.15
N ALA A 41 21.12 27.88 -1.27
CA ALA A 41 22.02 26.75 -1.56
C ALA A 41 23.33 26.75 -0.73
N LEU A 42 23.23 26.90 0.59
CA LEU A 42 24.33 26.89 1.56
C LEU A 42 24.80 25.45 1.77
N SER A 43 25.96 25.12 1.22
CA SER A 43 26.48 23.76 1.08
C SER A 43 27.83 23.55 1.79
N ASN A 44 28.21 24.46 2.70
CA ASN A 44 29.44 24.35 3.47
C ASN A 44 29.33 23.19 4.48
N CYS A 45 28.22 23.14 5.22
CA CYS A 45 27.88 22.05 6.14
C CYS A 45 29.04 21.66 7.05
N VAL A 46 29.68 22.67 7.65
CA VAL A 46 30.83 22.49 8.54
C VAL A 46 30.33 22.41 9.97
N ALA A 47 30.65 21.31 10.65
CA ALA A 47 30.24 21.11 12.03
C ALA A 47 30.63 22.30 12.94
N GLY A 48 29.63 22.90 13.59
CA GLY A 48 29.81 24.00 14.55
C GLY A 48 29.91 25.40 13.94
N LEU A 49 29.89 25.53 12.60
CA LEU A 49 29.63 26.82 11.97
C LEU A 49 28.12 27.00 11.81
N PRO A 50 27.53 28.09 12.33
CA PRO A 50 26.09 28.32 12.24
C PRO A 50 25.67 28.87 10.87
N ASP A 51 24.44 28.55 10.48
CA ASP A 51 23.73 29.03 9.29
C ASP A 51 24.50 28.78 7.98
N ASP A 52 25.19 27.65 7.88
CA ASP A 52 26.04 27.30 6.74
C ASP A 52 25.55 26.10 5.91
N CYS A 53 24.48 25.44 6.37
CA CYS A 53 23.92 24.24 5.77
C CYS A 53 22.40 24.29 5.70
N SER A 54 21.87 24.55 4.51
CA SER A 54 20.45 24.34 4.25
C SER A 54 20.18 22.91 3.80
N LEU A 55 18.91 22.48 3.85
CA LEU A 55 18.49 21.19 3.26
C LEU A 55 18.93 21.06 1.79
N ARG A 56 18.74 22.11 0.98
CA ARG A 56 19.17 22.13 -0.43
C ARG A 56 20.67 21.93 -0.58
N GLY A 57 21.49 22.63 0.22
CA GLY A 57 22.93 22.48 0.13
C GLY A 57 23.43 21.14 0.66
N ALA A 58 22.81 20.60 1.71
CA ALA A 58 23.07 19.25 2.21
C ALA A 58 22.77 18.19 1.14
N MET A 59 21.66 18.31 0.41
CA MET A 59 21.33 17.41 -0.71
C MET A 59 22.33 17.53 -1.86
N GLN A 60 22.79 18.74 -2.21
CA GLN A 60 23.85 18.92 -3.21
C GLN A 60 25.18 18.27 -2.80
N ARG A 61 25.50 18.33 -1.51
CA ARG A 61 26.68 17.65 -0.94
C ARG A 61 26.52 16.12 -1.00
N ALA A 62 25.37 15.59 -0.61
CA ALA A 62 25.08 14.16 -0.71
C ALA A 62 25.14 13.64 -2.17
N ASN A 63 24.63 14.41 -3.14
CA ASN A 63 24.73 14.04 -4.55
C ASN A 63 26.16 14.09 -5.11
N SER A 64 27.07 14.87 -4.50
CA SER A 64 28.45 15.00 -4.97
C SER A 64 29.46 14.14 -4.20
N ASN A 65 29.04 13.54 -3.09
CA ASN A 65 29.84 12.63 -2.30
C ASN A 65 29.49 11.18 -2.62
N ALA A 66 30.52 10.32 -2.63
CA ALA A 66 30.33 8.90 -2.82
C ALA A 66 30.06 8.26 -1.44
N GLY A 67 28.90 7.62 -1.26
CA GLY A 67 28.54 6.94 -0.02
C GLY A 67 27.03 6.98 0.22
N GLU A 68 26.54 6.18 1.18
CA GLU A 68 25.19 6.38 1.73
C GLU A 68 25.27 7.48 2.79
N ASP A 69 25.12 8.72 2.35
CA ASP A 69 25.25 9.89 3.23
C ASP A 69 24.03 10.05 4.14
N ARG A 70 24.21 10.80 5.23
CA ARG A 70 23.14 11.18 6.15
C ARG A 70 22.93 12.69 6.11
N ILE A 71 21.67 13.09 6.01
CA ILE A 71 21.22 14.46 6.23
C ILE A 71 20.46 14.48 7.55
N GLU A 72 21.04 15.15 8.53
CA GLU A 72 20.49 15.37 9.87
C GLU A 72 20.10 16.84 10.05
N PHE A 73 19.37 17.17 11.11
CA PHE A 73 18.84 18.49 11.38
C PHE A 73 19.23 18.93 12.80
N ALA A 74 19.68 20.17 12.94
CA ALA A 74 19.96 20.82 14.21
C ALA A 74 19.65 22.32 14.11
N ILE A 75 18.50 22.66 13.51
CA ILE A 75 18.09 24.04 13.29
C ILE A 75 17.75 24.69 14.65
N PRO A 76 18.36 25.82 15.03
CA PRO A 76 18.13 26.43 16.33
C PRO A 76 16.80 27.18 16.39
N SER A 77 16.22 27.37 17.58
CA SER A 77 14.91 28.01 17.75
C SER A 77 14.91 29.53 17.49
N ASN A 78 16.09 30.14 17.30
CA ASN A 78 16.22 31.52 16.85
C ASN A 78 16.24 31.65 15.31
N ASP A 79 16.25 30.53 14.58
CA ASP A 79 16.16 30.52 13.12
C ASP A 79 14.78 31.07 12.65
N PRO A 80 14.72 31.87 11.58
CA PRO A 80 13.47 32.47 11.10
C PRO A 80 12.38 31.45 10.69
N SER A 81 12.73 30.20 10.41
CA SER A 81 11.79 29.13 10.08
C SER A 81 11.05 28.56 11.29
N TYR A 82 11.51 28.85 12.51
CA TYR A 82 10.92 28.32 13.73
C TYR A 82 9.50 28.85 13.96
N GLN A 83 8.56 27.92 14.11
CA GLN A 83 7.14 28.16 14.35
C GLN A 83 6.83 27.91 15.83
N SER A 84 6.91 28.96 16.64
CA SER A 84 6.77 28.84 18.10
C SER A 84 5.43 28.28 18.58
N ALA A 85 4.35 28.46 17.81
CA ALA A 85 3.01 28.01 18.18
C ALA A 85 2.86 26.48 18.19
N SER A 86 3.62 25.77 17.36
CA SER A 86 3.60 24.30 17.27
C SER A 86 4.99 23.69 17.37
N ASP A 87 5.97 24.48 17.84
CA ASP A 87 7.33 24.06 18.20
C ASP A 87 7.99 23.20 17.11
N HIS A 88 8.06 23.72 15.89
CA HIS A 88 8.67 23.03 14.75
C HIS A 88 9.33 24.04 13.79
N TRP A 89 10.13 23.56 12.85
CA TRP A 89 10.80 24.36 11.83
C TRP A 89 10.15 24.11 10.48
N ARG A 90 9.70 25.19 9.83
CA ARG A 90 9.09 25.15 8.51
C ARG A 90 10.09 25.58 7.45
N ILE A 91 10.63 24.61 6.71
CA ILE A 91 11.51 24.85 5.57
C ILE A 91 10.65 25.15 4.36
N ALA A 92 10.62 26.42 3.96
CA ALA A 92 9.91 26.88 2.77
C ALA A 92 10.82 26.75 1.54
N VAL A 93 10.56 25.73 0.71
CA VAL A 93 11.31 25.47 -0.53
C VAL A 93 11.03 26.60 -1.52
N GLY A 94 12.08 27.24 -2.07
CA GLY A 94 11.97 28.36 -2.98
C GLY A 94 11.24 28.05 -4.29
N THR A 95 11.30 28.93 -5.28
CA THR A 95 10.59 28.78 -6.56
C THR A 95 11.11 27.65 -7.45
N THR A 96 12.28 27.10 -7.13
CA THR A 96 12.85 25.92 -7.78
C THR A 96 12.75 24.71 -6.86
N SER A 97 12.38 23.54 -7.38
CA SER A 97 12.34 22.30 -6.60
C SER A 97 13.67 22.05 -5.88
N LEU A 98 13.64 21.31 -4.77
CA LEU A 98 14.86 20.75 -4.18
C LEU A 98 15.60 19.91 -5.25
N PRO A 99 16.94 19.87 -5.22
CA PRO A 99 17.70 19.07 -6.17
C PRO A 99 17.24 17.60 -6.08
N PRO A 100 17.04 16.91 -7.21
CA PRO A 100 16.69 15.49 -7.18
C PRO A 100 17.84 14.70 -6.54
N ILE A 101 17.51 13.61 -5.86
CA ILE A 101 18.45 12.73 -5.17
C ILE A 101 19.05 11.78 -6.19
N GLU A 102 20.37 11.86 -6.35
CA GLU A 102 21.15 11.14 -7.37
C GLU A 102 22.01 10.02 -6.77
N ASN A 103 22.31 10.12 -5.47
CA ASN A 103 23.00 9.10 -4.68
C ASN A 103 22.18 8.70 -3.46
N ALA A 104 22.43 7.51 -2.95
CA ALA A 104 21.77 7.00 -1.76
C ALA A 104 21.98 7.93 -0.56
N VAL A 105 20.90 8.29 0.11
CA VAL A 105 20.92 9.17 1.27
C VAL A 105 19.88 8.76 2.29
N VAL A 106 20.20 8.95 3.56
CA VAL A 106 19.24 8.94 4.67
C VAL A 106 18.94 10.38 5.04
N ILE A 107 17.69 10.82 4.86
CA ILE A 107 17.22 12.11 5.37
C ILE A 107 16.41 11.82 6.63
N ASP A 108 16.95 12.20 7.79
CA ASP A 108 16.40 11.83 9.10
C ASP A 108 15.93 13.06 9.87
N GLY A 109 14.64 13.39 9.76
CA GLY A 109 14.02 14.47 10.52
C GLY A 109 13.90 14.22 12.03
N TYR A 110 14.06 12.97 12.49
CA TYR A 110 14.10 12.66 13.93
C TYR A 110 15.39 13.12 14.61
N SER A 111 16.43 13.43 13.83
CA SER A 111 17.67 14.02 14.35
C SER A 111 17.49 15.44 14.90
N GLN A 112 16.45 16.17 14.47
CA GLN A 112 16.14 17.51 15.00
C GLN A 112 15.86 17.42 16.50
N PRO A 113 16.60 18.17 17.35
CA PRO A 113 16.36 18.18 18.78
C PRO A 113 14.89 18.41 19.16
N GLY A 114 14.38 17.54 20.03
CA GLY A 114 12.99 17.56 20.48
C GLY A 114 12.02 16.74 19.62
N ALA A 115 12.46 16.15 18.51
CA ALA A 115 11.67 15.17 17.77
C ALA A 115 11.61 13.84 18.53
N LEU A 116 10.49 13.12 18.42
CA LEU A 116 10.30 11.80 19.02
C LEU A 116 9.71 10.84 17.98
N GLU A 117 10.34 9.68 17.84
CA GLU A 117 9.81 8.57 17.06
C GLU A 117 8.53 8.01 17.69
N ASN A 118 7.62 7.53 16.85
CA ASN A 118 6.42 6.83 17.33
C ASN A 118 6.80 5.56 18.11
N THR A 119 6.15 5.36 19.25
CA THR A 119 6.31 4.17 20.10
C THR A 119 5.09 3.24 20.05
N LEU A 120 3.95 3.73 19.56
CA LEU A 120 2.70 2.97 19.51
C LEU A 120 2.67 1.97 18.36
N SER A 121 2.47 0.69 18.65
CA SER A 121 2.09 -0.31 17.65
C SER A 121 0.67 -0.05 17.10
N PRO A 122 0.31 -0.59 15.91
CA PRO A 122 -1.05 -0.44 15.38
C PRO A 122 -2.15 -0.91 16.35
N GLY A 123 -1.89 -1.93 17.17
CA GLY A 123 -2.83 -2.40 18.19
C GLY A 123 -3.07 -1.43 19.35
N GLN A 124 -2.21 -0.42 19.51
CA GLN A 124 -2.34 0.64 20.51
C GLN A 124 -3.02 1.90 19.95
N GLY A 125 -3.41 1.90 18.66
CA GLY A 125 -4.16 2.98 18.02
C GLY A 125 -3.30 3.86 17.12
N GLY A 126 -3.46 5.18 17.26
CA GLY A 126 -2.83 6.22 16.45
C GLY A 126 -1.30 6.31 16.59
N LEU A 127 -0.79 7.52 16.38
CA LEU A 127 0.64 7.86 16.43
C LEU A 127 0.92 8.82 17.59
N ASP A 128 2.00 8.60 18.32
CA ASP A 128 2.53 9.52 19.35
C ASP A 128 3.80 10.25 18.88
N THR A 129 4.10 10.18 17.57
CA THR A 129 5.22 10.88 16.95
C THR A 129 5.19 12.38 17.26
N LEU A 130 6.34 12.96 17.59
CA LEU A 130 6.55 14.41 17.56
C LEU A 130 7.52 14.74 16.44
N LEU A 131 6.99 15.21 15.31
CA LEU A 131 7.79 15.70 14.19
C LEU A 131 8.17 17.16 14.40
N ARG A 132 9.38 17.53 13.98
CA ARG A 132 9.91 18.90 14.13
C ARG A 132 10.27 19.57 12.81
N ILE A 133 10.33 18.83 11.71
CA ILE A 133 10.67 19.37 10.39
C ILE A 133 9.44 19.31 9.49
N GLU A 134 8.94 20.48 9.07
CA GLU A 134 7.89 20.64 8.06
C GLU A 134 8.50 21.16 6.75
N LEU A 135 8.37 20.40 5.66
CA LEU A 135 8.70 20.86 4.31
C LEU A 135 7.44 21.37 3.62
N VAL A 136 7.50 22.59 3.09
CA VAL A 136 6.41 23.21 2.32
C VAL A 136 6.96 23.93 1.09
N PRO A 137 6.17 24.09 0.01
CA PRO A 137 6.53 25.01 -1.05
C PRO A 137 6.43 26.45 -0.53
N GLY A 138 7.43 27.27 -0.84
CA GLY A 138 7.52 28.68 -0.49
C GLY A 138 6.54 29.57 -1.24
N THR A 139 5.89 29.03 -2.28
CA THR A 139 4.71 29.63 -2.91
C THR A 139 3.56 28.64 -2.98
N ALA A 140 2.39 29.05 -2.46
CA ALA A 140 1.14 28.28 -2.38
C ALA A 140 0.51 27.93 -3.75
N SER A 141 1.21 28.15 -4.86
CA SER A 141 0.71 28.00 -6.22
C SER A 141 1.80 27.52 -7.18
N ALA A 142 2.75 26.72 -6.69
CA ALA A 142 3.69 25.97 -7.52
C ALA A 142 3.20 24.52 -7.75
N PRO A 143 2.17 24.27 -8.58
CA PRO A 143 1.53 22.95 -8.75
C PRO A 143 2.42 21.89 -9.42
N GLN A 144 3.74 22.11 -9.48
CA GLN A 144 4.71 21.25 -10.16
C GLN A 144 5.91 20.87 -9.29
N GLN A 145 6.05 21.45 -8.08
CA GLN A 145 7.16 21.09 -7.22
C GLN A 145 6.87 19.79 -6.47
N ASN A 146 7.90 18.93 -6.42
CA ASN A 146 7.94 17.78 -5.55
C ASN A 146 8.62 18.17 -4.24
N GLY A 147 8.23 17.55 -3.13
CA GLY A 147 8.90 17.72 -1.84
C GLY A 147 10.28 17.09 -1.89
N LEU A 148 10.33 15.76 -1.91
CA LEU A 148 11.55 14.99 -2.17
C LEU A 148 11.40 14.18 -3.45
N GLU A 149 12.46 14.10 -4.24
CA GLU A 149 12.46 13.41 -5.53
C GLU A 149 13.71 12.55 -5.70
N LEU A 150 13.53 11.26 -5.97
CA LEU A 150 14.59 10.40 -6.47
C LEU A 150 14.74 10.61 -7.99
N SER A 151 15.96 10.89 -8.43
CA SER A 151 16.27 11.23 -9.82
C SER A 151 15.96 10.08 -10.79
N LEU A 152 15.21 10.39 -11.86
CA LEU A 152 14.95 9.46 -12.96
C LEU A 152 16.21 9.16 -13.80
N ASN A 153 17.25 9.99 -13.69
CA ASN A 153 18.49 9.83 -14.44
C ASN A 153 19.43 8.79 -13.81
N PHE A 154 19.19 8.38 -12.57
CA PHE A 154 20.02 7.45 -11.81
C PHE A 154 19.20 6.25 -11.29
N PRO A 155 18.58 5.44 -12.18
CA PRO A 155 17.67 4.38 -11.76
C PRO A 155 18.35 3.22 -11.01
N GLY A 156 19.69 3.12 -11.08
CA GLY A 156 20.50 2.11 -10.39
C GLY A 156 21.11 2.60 -9.06
N GLN A 157 20.70 3.76 -8.54
CA GLN A 157 21.15 4.23 -7.24
C GLN A 157 20.78 3.25 -6.12
N ALA A 158 21.61 3.15 -5.09
CA ALA A 158 21.29 2.35 -3.91
C ALA A 158 20.09 2.95 -3.14
N ALA A 159 19.52 2.15 -2.24
CA ALA A 159 18.33 2.55 -1.49
C ALA A 159 18.59 3.80 -0.64
N SER A 160 17.64 4.72 -0.69
CA SER A 160 17.59 5.91 0.17
C SER A 160 16.50 5.74 1.22
N THR A 161 16.60 6.44 2.34
CA THR A 161 15.60 6.44 3.42
C THR A 161 15.15 7.85 3.72
N PHE A 162 13.83 8.07 3.75
CA PHE A 162 13.21 9.32 4.16
C PHE A 162 12.40 9.08 5.43
N ARG A 163 12.77 9.73 6.54
CA ARG A 163 12.09 9.51 7.82
C ARG A 163 11.94 10.73 8.68
N GLY A 164 10.88 10.75 9.50
CA GLY A 164 10.66 11.79 10.52
C GLY A 164 10.35 13.18 9.95
N LEU A 165 9.71 13.26 8.78
CA LEU A 165 9.40 14.52 8.11
C LEU A 165 7.88 14.71 7.97
N ALA A 166 7.40 15.93 8.21
CA ALA A 166 6.12 16.37 7.68
C ALA A 166 6.34 17.01 6.31
N ILE A 167 5.72 16.48 5.26
CA ILE A 167 5.83 17.01 3.90
C ILE A 167 4.43 17.23 3.38
N ASN A 168 4.13 18.48 3.04
CA ASN A 168 2.79 18.82 2.59
C ASN A 168 2.79 19.93 1.54
N ARG A 169 1.62 20.08 0.91
CA ARG A 169 1.32 21.10 -0.10
C ARG A 169 2.08 20.99 -1.43
N PHE A 170 2.95 19.99 -1.60
CA PHE A 170 3.62 19.71 -2.89
C PHE A 170 2.71 18.94 -3.86
N MET A 171 3.06 18.95 -5.16
CA MET A 171 2.41 18.10 -6.18
C MET A 171 2.62 16.61 -5.87
N ARG A 172 3.81 16.25 -5.41
CA ARG A 172 4.15 14.93 -4.87
C ARG A 172 4.95 15.17 -3.61
N GLN A 173 4.52 14.64 -2.47
CA GLN A 173 5.29 14.84 -1.25
C GLN A 173 6.62 14.12 -1.40
N ILE A 174 6.56 12.87 -1.87
CA ILE A 174 7.73 12.08 -2.24
C ILE A 174 7.52 11.44 -3.62
N GLN A 175 8.46 11.65 -4.54
CA GLN A 175 8.55 10.91 -5.80
C GLN A 175 9.61 9.82 -5.68
N LEU A 176 9.19 8.57 -5.85
CA LEU A 176 10.08 7.41 -5.89
C LEU A 176 10.40 7.01 -7.33
N SER A 177 11.63 6.56 -7.57
CA SER A 177 12.09 6.07 -8.87
C SER A 177 13.19 5.02 -8.69
N GLY A 178 13.68 4.47 -9.80
CA GLY A 178 14.69 3.40 -9.77
C GLY A 178 14.13 2.04 -9.36
N SER A 179 15.03 1.09 -9.11
CA SER A 179 14.69 -0.29 -8.74
C SER A 179 15.10 -0.69 -7.32
N ALA A 180 15.78 0.19 -6.58
CA ALA A 180 16.20 -0.11 -5.22
C ALA A 180 15.03 -0.05 -4.22
N ALA A 181 15.22 -0.68 -3.06
CA ALA A 181 14.24 -0.72 -1.99
C ALA A 181 14.25 0.57 -1.15
N HIS A 182 13.92 1.70 -1.77
CA HIS A 182 13.83 2.99 -1.07
C HIS A 182 12.78 2.93 0.05
N ARG A 183 13.05 3.62 1.16
CA ARG A 183 12.27 3.56 2.40
C ARG A 183 11.62 4.90 2.71
N VAL A 184 10.34 4.87 3.07
CA VAL A 184 9.60 6.01 3.62
C VAL A 184 9.02 5.59 4.96
N GLU A 185 9.50 6.17 6.06
CA GLU A 185 9.27 5.66 7.42
C GLU A 185 8.96 6.81 8.40
N GLY A 186 7.87 6.73 9.18
CA GLY A 186 7.60 7.72 10.22
C GLY A 186 7.32 9.14 9.72
N CYS A 187 6.88 9.29 8.46
CA CYS A 187 6.58 10.57 7.84
C CYS A 187 5.09 10.92 7.92
N PHE A 188 4.78 12.21 7.99
CA PHE A 188 3.43 12.75 7.82
C PHE A 188 3.32 13.40 6.45
N LEU A 189 2.57 12.79 5.54
CA LEU A 189 2.43 13.23 4.15
C LEU A 189 1.02 13.80 3.93
N GLY A 190 0.96 15.10 3.61
CA GLY A 190 -0.27 15.80 3.26
C GLY A 190 -1.05 16.45 4.41
N THR A 191 -0.65 16.22 5.65
CA THR A 191 -1.23 16.85 6.85
C THR A 191 -0.36 17.98 7.37
N ASP A 192 -0.85 18.71 8.37
CA ASP A 192 -0.02 19.57 9.22
C ASP A 192 0.98 18.76 10.07
N ILE A 193 1.87 19.46 10.78
CA ILE A 193 2.92 18.87 11.62
C ILE A 193 2.38 17.94 12.73
N GLY A 194 1.15 18.19 13.19
CA GLY A 194 0.45 17.38 14.20
C GLY A 194 -0.39 16.24 13.62
N GLY A 195 -0.55 16.16 12.29
CA GLY A 195 -1.35 15.11 11.65
C GLY A 195 -2.86 15.21 11.88
N SER A 196 -3.36 16.36 12.32
CA SER A 196 -4.76 16.55 12.72
C SER A 196 -5.60 17.21 11.63
N VAL A 197 -4.97 17.92 10.70
CA VAL A 197 -5.64 18.68 9.65
C VAL A 197 -4.96 18.45 8.31
N ALA A 198 -5.75 18.31 7.25
CA ALA A 198 -5.25 18.25 5.90
C ALA A 198 -4.63 19.60 5.52
N ALA A 199 -3.38 19.60 5.08
CA ALA A 199 -2.66 20.81 4.68
C ALA A 199 -3.03 21.19 3.23
N VAL A 200 -4.30 21.54 3.02
CA VAL A 200 -4.91 21.85 1.71
C VAL A 200 -4.56 23.24 1.16
N PRO A 201 -4.46 24.33 1.96
CA PRO A 201 -4.09 25.64 1.43
C PRO A 201 -2.71 25.58 0.77
N GLY A 202 -2.67 25.82 -0.53
CA GLY A 202 -1.44 25.85 -1.32
C GLY A 202 -1.22 24.70 -2.30
N ASN A 203 -2.09 23.68 -2.32
CA ASN A 203 -1.95 22.51 -3.20
C ASN A 203 -3.10 22.36 -4.23
N THR A 204 -4.06 23.28 -4.29
CA THR A 204 -5.32 23.11 -5.05
C THR A 204 -6.07 21.79 -4.77
N GLY A 205 -5.71 21.05 -3.71
CA GLY A 205 -6.19 19.68 -3.44
C GLY A 205 -5.67 18.60 -4.40
N ARG A 206 -4.57 18.84 -5.14
CA ARG A 206 -4.08 17.98 -6.24
C ARG A 206 -2.81 17.16 -5.96
N GLY A 207 -2.20 17.29 -4.79
CA GLY A 207 -0.96 16.58 -4.49
C GLY A 207 -1.15 15.09 -4.22
N TYR A 208 -0.10 14.30 -4.45
CA TYR A 208 -0.02 12.88 -4.05
C TYR A 208 0.92 12.71 -2.86
N GLY A 209 0.69 11.70 -2.02
CA GLY A 209 1.59 11.33 -0.92
C GLY A 209 2.91 10.79 -1.46
N ILE A 210 2.85 9.57 -1.98
CA ILE A 210 3.98 8.88 -2.60
C ILE A 210 3.62 8.59 -4.05
N TYR A 211 4.47 9.00 -4.98
CA TYR A 211 4.27 8.81 -6.41
C TYR A 211 5.45 8.04 -7.00
N ALA A 212 5.24 6.77 -7.34
CA ALA A 212 6.29 5.89 -7.81
C ALA A 212 6.32 5.82 -9.35
N LEU A 213 7.47 6.18 -9.92
CA LEU A 213 7.77 6.17 -11.36
C LEU A 213 8.78 5.09 -11.76
N GLY A 214 9.26 4.29 -10.81
CA GLY A 214 10.20 3.19 -11.03
C GLY A 214 9.65 1.87 -10.52
N SER A 215 10.41 0.79 -10.72
CA SER A 215 9.99 -0.59 -10.43
C SER A 215 10.50 -1.18 -9.11
N GLY A 216 11.04 -0.34 -8.23
CA GLY A 216 11.67 -0.79 -6.99
C GLY A 216 10.75 -1.54 -6.03
N ALA A 217 11.39 -2.36 -5.21
CA ALA A 217 10.79 -3.01 -4.03
C ALA A 217 10.67 -2.00 -2.88
N TYR A 218 9.92 -0.92 -3.11
CA TYR A 218 9.83 0.19 -2.16
C TYR A 218 9.23 -0.28 -0.83
N VAL A 219 9.69 0.32 0.27
CA VAL A 219 9.22 0.03 1.61
C VAL A 219 8.56 1.29 2.17
N ILE A 220 7.25 1.23 2.36
CA ILE A 220 6.43 2.33 2.85
C ILE A 220 5.89 1.90 4.21
N GLY A 221 6.53 2.40 5.24
CA GLY A 221 6.29 2.01 6.62
C GLY A 221 7.09 0.77 7.04
N GLY A 222 6.53 -0.02 7.94
CA GLY A 222 7.20 -1.20 8.48
C GLY A 222 6.51 -1.72 9.74
N THR A 223 7.04 -2.81 10.29
CA THR A 223 6.52 -3.44 11.52
C THR A 223 7.04 -2.82 12.81
N LEU A 224 8.01 -1.89 12.73
CA LEU A 224 8.46 -1.11 13.87
C LEU A 224 7.53 0.09 14.08
N PRO A 225 7.15 0.44 15.32
CA PRO A 225 6.35 1.64 15.60
C PRO A 225 6.90 2.91 14.93
N ALA A 226 8.20 3.15 14.99
CA ALA A 226 8.84 4.33 14.41
C ALA A 226 8.70 4.46 12.88
N ALA A 227 8.39 3.36 12.18
CA ALA A 227 8.26 3.34 10.72
C ALA A 227 6.87 3.77 10.25
N ARG A 228 5.86 3.78 11.11
CA ARG A 228 4.45 4.03 10.72
C ARG A 228 4.28 5.43 10.12
N ASN A 229 3.84 5.51 8.87
CA ASN A 229 3.54 6.80 8.23
C ASN A 229 2.06 7.20 8.42
N LEU A 230 1.81 8.51 8.35
CA LEU A 230 0.49 9.10 8.17
C LEU A 230 0.40 9.67 6.74
N ILE A 231 -0.55 9.21 5.93
CA ILE A 231 -0.69 9.61 4.52
C ILE A 231 -2.14 10.02 4.27
N SER A 232 -2.43 11.32 4.27
CA SER A 232 -3.81 11.84 4.37
C SER A 232 -3.99 13.22 3.72
N GLY A 233 -5.23 13.64 3.45
CA GLY A 233 -5.54 15.04 3.11
C GLY A 233 -5.07 15.53 1.73
N MET A 234 -5.03 14.63 0.74
CA MET A 234 -4.40 14.84 -0.58
C MET A 234 -5.31 14.37 -1.73
N LEU A 235 -4.86 14.44 -2.98
CA LEU A 235 -5.59 13.89 -4.12
C LEU A 235 -5.63 12.35 -4.11
N GLY A 236 -4.50 11.74 -3.76
CA GLY A 236 -4.31 10.30 -3.56
C GLY A 236 -3.12 10.01 -2.64
N GLY A 237 -3.08 8.81 -2.05
CA GLY A 237 -2.07 8.43 -1.06
C GLY A 237 -0.79 7.91 -1.72
N ILE A 238 -0.79 6.63 -2.08
CA ILE A 238 0.30 5.92 -2.75
C ILE A 238 -0.13 5.61 -4.18
N VAL A 239 0.56 6.18 -5.16
CA VAL A 239 0.26 6.02 -6.58
C VAL A 239 1.43 5.39 -7.31
N LEU A 240 1.20 4.24 -7.92
CA LEU A 240 2.17 3.50 -8.72
C LEU A 240 1.85 3.70 -10.21
N GLN A 241 2.76 4.35 -10.92
CA GLN A 241 2.64 4.59 -12.37
C GLN A 241 3.48 3.62 -13.21
N SER A 242 4.25 2.77 -12.55
CA SER A 242 5.14 1.80 -13.19
C SER A 242 5.03 0.48 -12.45
N SER A 243 5.33 -0.61 -13.15
CA SER A 243 5.25 -1.93 -12.56
C SER A 243 6.20 -2.03 -11.39
N SER A 244 5.73 -2.52 -10.25
CA SER A 244 6.55 -2.69 -9.04
C SER A 244 6.60 -4.15 -8.64
N ASN A 245 7.79 -4.60 -8.26
CA ASN A 245 8.02 -5.96 -7.76
C ASN A 245 8.56 -5.91 -6.33
N GLY A 246 7.85 -6.51 -5.37
CA GLY A 246 8.27 -6.55 -3.97
C GLY A 246 7.94 -5.30 -3.16
N LEU A 247 6.94 -4.50 -3.57
CA LEU A 247 6.44 -3.37 -2.77
C LEU A 247 5.98 -3.85 -1.39
N SER A 248 6.40 -3.15 -0.33
CA SER A 248 5.92 -3.36 1.02
C SER A 248 5.22 -2.11 1.55
N VAL A 249 3.97 -2.24 1.98
CA VAL A 249 3.19 -1.16 2.61
C VAL A 249 2.68 -1.69 3.94
N GLN A 250 3.27 -1.28 5.06
CA GLN A 250 2.98 -1.87 6.38
C GLN A 250 2.89 -0.83 7.49
N GLY A 251 1.98 -1.02 8.43
CA GLY A 251 1.88 -0.22 9.66
C GLY A 251 1.34 1.22 9.48
N ASN A 252 0.88 1.59 8.27
CA ASN A 252 0.54 2.98 7.96
C ASN A 252 -0.91 3.34 8.34
N LEU A 253 -1.14 4.61 8.64
CA LEU A 253 -2.45 5.24 8.67
C LEU A 253 -2.67 6.00 7.36
N ILE A 254 -3.68 5.64 6.58
CA ILE A 254 -3.96 6.22 5.26
C ILE A 254 -5.41 6.72 5.20
N GLY A 255 -5.57 8.04 5.07
CA GLY A 255 -6.86 8.72 5.02
C GLY A 255 -7.50 9.01 6.38
N THR A 256 -6.78 8.83 7.49
CA THR A 256 -7.21 9.23 8.84
C THR A 256 -6.34 10.34 9.40
N ASP A 257 -6.69 10.91 10.54
CA ASP A 257 -5.80 11.77 11.32
C ASP A 257 -4.73 10.94 12.07
N ALA A 258 -3.80 11.61 12.76
CA ALA A 258 -2.75 10.95 13.54
C ALA A 258 -3.31 10.05 14.66
N SER A 259 -4.52 10.30 15.16
CA SER A 259 -5.16 9.39 16.13
C SER A 259 -5.68 8.10 15.48
N GLY A 260 -5.86 8.09 14.16
CA GLY A 260 -6.46 6.98 13.42
C GLY A 260 -7.97 6.85 13.63
N THR A 261 -8.63 7.88 14.17
CA THR A 261 -10.05 7.83 14.55
C THR A 261 -10.92 8.85 13.83
N LEU A 262 -10.34 9.90 13.26
CA LEU A 262 -11.08 10.92 12.52
C LEU A 262 -10.78 10.83 11.01
N PRO A 263 -11.79 11.11 10.17
CA PRO A 263 -11.61 11.08 8.73
C PRO A 263 -10.73 12.23 8.26
N LEU A 264 -9.69 11.91 7.49
CA LEU A 264 -8.83 12.86 6.82
C LEU A 264 -8.46 12.37 5.42
N GLY A 265 -9.45 11.80 4.73
CA GLY A 265 -9.30 11.09 3.47
C GLY A 265 -8.70 11.91 2.34
N HIS A 266 -8.34 11.20 1.28
CA HIS A 266 -7.99 11.83 0.01
C HIS A 266 -9.24 12.40 -0.70
N SER A 267 -9.10 12.99 -1.90
CA SER A 267 -10.23 13.64 -2.59
C SER A 267 -10.71 12.95 -3.86
N ASN A 268 -9.82 12.42 -4.73
CA ASN A 268 -10.21 11.90 -6.06
C ASN A 268 -9.62 10.54 -6.45
N PHE A 269 -8.64 10.01 -5.73
CA PHE A 269 -8.05 8.70 -6.01
C PHE A 269 -8.21 7.76 -4.82
N ALA A 270 -8.02 6.46 -5.08
CA ALA A 270 -7.87 5.49 -4.02
C ALA A 270 -6.65 5.81 -3.13
N ALA A 271 -6.69 5.34 -1.89
CA ALA A 271 -5.55 5.45 -0.98
C ALA A 271 -4.29 4.78 -1.54
N ILE A 272 -4.44 3.60 -2.14
CA ILE A 272 -3.40 2.93 -2.91
C ILE A 272 -3.94 2.68 -4.32
N TYR A 273 -3.26 3.22 -5.33
CA TYR A 273 -3.67 3.10 -6.72
C TYR A 273 -2.50 2.61 -7.58
N SER A 274 -2.75 1.63 -8.44
CA SER A 274 -1.83 1.23 -9.51
C SER A 274 -2.58 1.10 -10.82
N SER A 275 -2.00 1.66 -11.89
CA SER A 275 -2.42 1.39 -13.28
C SER A 275 -1.50 0.39 -14.00
N ALA A 276 -0.57 -0.22 -13.25
CA ALA A 276 0.49 -1.10 -13.75
C ALA A 276 0.59 -2.39 -12.90
N SER A 277 1.38 -3.36 -13.36
CA SER A 277 1.59 -4.63 -12.65
C SER A 277 2.21 -4.43 -11.27
N VAL A 278 1.68 -5.11 -10.27
CA VAL A 278 2.17 -5.09 -8.89
C VAL A 278 2.39 -6.52 -8.46
N THR A 279 3.61 -7.01 -8.54
CA THR A 279 3.94 -8.42 -8.25
C THR A 279 4.68 -8.55 -6.93
N ASN A 280 4.47 -9.67 -6.23
CA ASN A 280 5.11 -9.98 -4.95
C ASN A 280 4.98 -8.86 -3.91
N ALA A 281 3.94 -8.03 -3.99
CA ALA A 281 3.74 -6.95 -3.05
C ALA A 281 3.09 -7.47 -1.77
N LEU A 282 3.41 -6.84 -0.64
CA LEU A 282 2.80 -7.11 0.65
C LEU A 282 2.19 -5.82 1.19
N ILE A 283 0.85 -5.74 1.19
CA ILE A 283 0.10 -4.65 1.79
C ILE A 283 -0.50 -5.17 3.09
N GLY A 284 0.08 -4.73 4.20
CA GLY A 284 -0.18 -5.23 5.54
C GLY A 284 0.70 -6.44 5.86
N GLY A 285 0.13 -7.52 6.38
CA GLY A 285 0.83 -8.78 6.63
C GLY A 285 0.26 -9.55 7.82
N GLY A 286 0.70 -10.79 8.01
CA GLY A 286 0.19 -11.70 9.05
C GLY A 286 0.56 -11.39 10.51
N SER A 287 0.83 -10.14 10.86
CA SER A 287 1.06 -9.70 12.25
C SER A 287 0.36 -8.37 12.51
N ALA A 288 -0.14 -8.16 13.72
CA ALA A 288 -0.76 -6.89 14.10
C ALA A 288 0.16 -5.67 13.88
N ALA A 289 1.48 -5.85 13.94
CA ALA A 289 2.47 -4.80 13.69
C ALA A 289 2.52 -4.33 12.23
N ALA A 290 2.11 -5.18 11.28
CA ALA A 290 2.11 -4.86 9.85
C ALA A 290 0.82 -4.17 9.39
N ARG A 291 -0.24 -4.17 10.22
CA ARG A 291 -1.57 -3.67 9.88
C ARG A 291 -1.55 -2.23 9.40
N ASN A 292 -2.08 -2.00 8.19
CA ASN A 292 -2.46 -0.66 7.78
C ASN A 292 -3.92 -0.37 8.17
N VAL A 293 -4.23 0.89 8.42
CA VAL A 293 -5.60 1.42 8.50
C VAL A 293 -5.83 2.28 7.26
N ILE A 294 -6.76 1.87 6.40
CA ILE A 294 -7.03 2.51 5.10
C ILE A 294 -8.51 2.89 5.05
N SER A 295 -8.81 4.15 5.35
CA SER A 295 -10.17 4.59 5.67
C SER A 295 -10.43 6.04 5.28
N ALA A 296 -11.71 6.41 5.23
CA ALA A 296 -12.26 7.72 4.86
C ALA A 296 -11.90 8.20 3.44
N ASN A 297 -11.42 7.33 2.55
CA ASN A 297 -11.07 7.72 1.18
C ASN A 297 -12.34 7.70 0.30
N PRO A 298 -12.78 8.83 -0.28
CA PRO A 298 -14.06 8.95 -0.97
C PRO A 298 -14.14 8.19 -2.29
N PHE A 299 -13.01 7.69 -2.81
CA PHE A 299 -12.97 6.75 -3.93
C PHE A 299 -12.92 5.31 -3.43
N GLY A 300 -11.75 4.74 -3.14
CA GLY A 300 -11.62 3.37 -2.60
C GLY A 300 -10.36 3.24 -1.75
N ALA A 301 -10.18 2.11 -1.10
CA ALA A 301 -8.96 1.84 -0.32
C ALA A 301 -7.80 1.46 -1.25
N ILE A 302 -7.99 0.39 -2.03
CA ILE A 302 -6.95 -0.14 -2.93
C ILE A 302 -7.57 -0.42 -4.29
N VAL A 303 -6.99 0.14 -5.34
CA VAL A 303 -7.39 -0.08 -6.72
C VAL A 303 -6.17 -0.49 -7.52
N PHE A 304 -6.17 -1.74 -7.98
CA PHE A 304 -5.23 -2.25 -8.96
C PHE A 304 -5.94 -2.40 -10.29
N SER A 305 -5.53 -1.57 -11.25
CA SER A 305 -6.09 -1.47 -12.59
C SER A 305 -4.97 -1.69 -13.59
N GLY A 306 -5.24 -2.37 -14.71
CA GLY A 306 -4.28 -2.45 -15.79
C GLY A 306 -3.20 -3.51 -15.56
N GLY A 307 -3.40 -4.65 -16.22
CA GLY A 307 -2.51 -5.79 -16.12
C GLY A 307 -2.81 -6.85 -17.17
N SER A 308 -1.77 -7.37 -17.80
CA SER A 308 -1.82 -8.63 -18.56
C SER A 308 -1.79 -9.82 -17.60
N ASN A 309 -1.85 -11.03 -18.17
CA ASN A 309 -1.67 -12.28 -17.42
C ASN A 309 -0.47 -12.22 -16.44
N GLY A 310 -0.71 -12.51 -15.17
CA GLY A 310 0.26 -12.49 -14.07
C GLY A 310 0.52 -11.13 -13.43
N ALA A 311 -0.24 -10.08 -13.78
CA ALA A 311 0.05 -8.70 -13.36
C ALA A 311 0.05 -8.47 -11.84
N PHE A 312 -0.64 -9.30 -11.06
CA PHE A 312 -0.67 -9.19 -9.59
C PHE A 312 -0.11 -10.43 -8.89
N SER A 313 0.65 -11.25 -9.61
CA SER A 313 1.15 -12.53 -9.12
C SER A 313 2.00 -12.38 -7.86
N GLY A 314 1.71 -13.23 -6.88
CA GLY A 314 2.43 -13.26 -5.60
C GLY A 314 2.09 -12.10 -4.67
N THR A 315 1.23 -11.17 -5.07
CA THR A 315 0.79 -10.07 -4.22
C THR A 315 -0.18 -10.53 -3.15
N ARG A 316 -0.03 -9.97 -1.95
CA ARG A 316 -0.79 -10.30 -0.75
C ARG A 316 -1.29 -9.02 -0.09
N ILE A 317 -2.60 -8.96 0.14
CA ILE A 317 -3.26 -7.91 0.92
C ILE A 317 -3.79 -8.57 2.18
N GLU A 318 -3.15 -8.34 3.32
CA GLU A 318 -3.39 -9.11 4.56
C GLU A 318 -3.39 -8.22 5.79
N GLY A 319 -4.22 -8.56 6.77
CA GLY A 319 -4.14 -7.96 8.10
C GLY A 319 -4.48 -6.48 8.18
N ASN A 320 -5.13 -5.92 7.14
CA ASN A 320 -5.47 -4.50 7.08
C ASN A 320 -6.85 -4.23 7.70
N PHE A 321 -7.02 -3.03 8.27
CA PHE A 321 -8.32 -2.47 8.58
C PHE A 321 -8.73 -1.50 7.47
N ILE A 322 -9.82 -1.82 6.79
CA ILE A 322 -10.27 -1.13 5.58
C ILE A 322 -11.68 -0.59 5.82
N GLY A 323 -11.80 0.72 5.97
CA GLY A 323 -13.06 1.44 6.21
C GLY A 323 -13.48 1.53 7.68
N SER A 324 -12.60 1.14 8.62
CA SER A 324 -12.79 1.36 10.06
C SER A 324 -11.70 2.27 10.66
N ASP A 325 -11.89 2.73 11.89
CA ASP A 325 -10.85 3.39 12.67
C ASP A 325 -9.72 2.44 13.08
N ALA A 326 -8.68 2.97 13.74
CA ALA A 326 -7.55 2.16 14.21
C ALA A 326 -7.93 1.08 15.24
N SER A 327 -9.08 1.19 15.91
CA SER A 327 -9.62 0.15 16.79
C SER A 327 -10.34 -0.97 16.03
N GLY A 328 -10.70 -0.75 14.77
CA GLY A 328 -11.49 -1.68 13.96
C GLY A 328 -12.96 -1.74 14.36
N THR A 329 -13.47 -0.74 15.08
CA THR A 329 -14.84 -0.75 15.61
C THR A 329 -15.71 0.35 15.02
N GLN A 330 -15.15 1.55 14.81
CA GLN A 330 -15.89 2.70 14.32
C GLN A 330 -15.88 2.79 12.80
N ALA A 331 -17.01 3.16 12.23
CA ALA A 331 -17.18 3.32 10.79
C ALA A 331 -16.57 4.64 10.31
N LEU A 332 -15.60 4.54 9.41
CA LEU A 332 -15.07 5.68 8.64
C LEU A 332 -15.40 5.54 7.15
N GLY A 333 -15.47 4.31 6.67
CA GLY A 333 -15.80 3.91 5.30
C GLY A 333 -14.78 4.34 4.25
N ASN A 334 -14.72 3.64 3.13
CA ASN A 334 -14.18 4.19 1.88
C ASN A 334 -15.32 4.28 0.86
N GLY A 335 -15.12 5.05 -0.20
CA GLY A 335 -16.17 5.43 -1.13
C GLY A 335 -17.05 6.56 -0.58
N ALA A 336 -17.90 7.11 -1.44
CA ALA A 336 -18.88 8.11 -1.08
C ALA A 336 -20.29 7.56 -1.32
N ALA A 337 -21.27 7.98 -0.52
CA ALA A 337 -22.66 7.57 -0.71
C ALA A 337 -23.21 7.92 -2.12
N SER A 338 -22.74 9.04 -2.69
CA SER A 338 -23.10 9.49 -4.05
C SER A 338 -22.34 8.75 -5.17
N SER A 339 -21.26 8.06 -4.85
CA SER A 339 -20.47 7.24 -5.78
C SER A 339 -19.96 6.01 -5.03
N PRO A 340 -20.81 4.96 -4.90
CA PRO A 340 -20.52 3.76 -4.10
C PRO A 340 -19.47 2.90 -4.80
N GLN A 341 -18.21 3.31 -4.69
CA GLN A 341 -17.06 2.57 -5.19
C GLN A 341 -16.72 1.40 -4.27
N PRO A 342 -16.15 0.30 -4.81
CA PRO A 342 -15.63 -0.79 -4.00
C PRO A 342 -14.49 -0.35 -3.07
N ALA A 343 -14.35 -1.01 -1.92
CA ALA A 343 -13.21 -0.78 -1.03
C ALA A 343 -11.91 -1.29 -1.67
N LEU A 344 -11.95 -2.51 -2.21
CA LEU A 344 -10.88 -3.15 -2.97
C LEU A 344 -11.37 -3.39 -4.41
N GLN A 345 -10.60 -2.97 -5.40
CA GLN A 345 -10.88 -3.24 -6.81
C GLN A 345 -9.67 -3.88 -7.48
N ILE A 346 -9.87 -5.07 -8.03
CA ILE A 346 -8.88 -5.80 -8.82
C ILE A 346 -9.40 -5.89 -10.26
N PHE A 347 -8.82 -5.07 -11.13
CA PHE A 347 -9.18 -4.96 -12.53
C PHE A 347 -8.00 -5.30 -13.43
N GLY A 348 -8.15 -6.36 -14.22
CA GLY A 348 -7.10 -6.86 -15.09
C GLY A 348 -7.64 -7.79 -16.17
N SER A 349 -6.74 -8.60 -16.72
CA SER A 349 -7.09 -9.61 -17.71
C SER A 349 -6.33 -10.91 -17.44
N GLY A 350 -7.03 -12.04 -17.45
CA GLY A 350 -6.45 -13.37 -17.28
C GLY A 350 -6.13 -13.70 -15.81
N ASP A 351 -5.05 -14.45 -15.58
CA ASP A 351 -4.62 -14.87 -14.24
C ASP A 351 -4.02 -13.70 -13.47
N CYS A 352 -4.69 -13.26 -12.43
CA CYS A 352 -4.19 -12.18 -11.58
C CYS A 352 -3.40 -12.70 -10.37
N ALA A 353 -3.61 -13.94 -9.94
CA ALA A 353 -2.86 -14.65 -8.88
C ALA A 353 -2.57 -13.80 -7.62
N ILE A 354 -3.59 -13.12 -7.09
CA ILE A 354 -3.50 -12.26 -5.90
C ILE A 354 -4.25 -12.88 -4.72
N GLY A 355 -3.63 -12.85 -3.54
CA GLY A 355 -4.24 -13.27 -2.29
C GLY A 355 -4.73 -12.07 -1.47
N ILE A 356 -5.99 -12.09 -1.06
CA ILE A 356 -6.60 -11.09 -0.19
C ILE A 356 -7.13 -11.83 1.04
N GLY A 357 -6.57 -11.53 2.20
CA GLY A 357 -6.85 -12.22 3.46
C GLY A 357 -5.87 -13.36 3.75
N GLY A 358 -6.09 -14.06 4.86
CA GLY A 358 -5.25 -15.18 5.27
C GLY A 358 -5.72 -15.84 6.57
N ASP A 359 -5.12 -17.00 6.88
CA ASP A 359 -5.67 -17.93 7.87
C ASP A 359 -5.32 -17.63 9.32
N SER A 360 -4.27 -16.83 9.52
CA SER A 360 -3.92 -16.35 10.86
C SER A 360 -4.80 -15.17 11.25
N THR A 361 -5.08 -15.02 12.55
CA THR A 361 -5.90 -13.94 13.10
C THR A 361 -5.47 -12.55 12.62
N ASP A 362 -4.16 -12.33 12.48
CA ASP A 362 -3.61 -11.05 12.03
C ASP A 362 -3.41 -10.96 10.51
N ALA A 363 -3.59 -12.04 9.74
CA ALA A 363 -3.58 -11.98 8.27
C ALA A 363 -4.96 -11.67 7.69
N ALA A 364 -6.03 -11.83 8.49
CA ALA A 364 -7.37 -11.49 8.06
C ALA A 364 -7.55 -9.97 7.93
N ASN A 365 -7.99 -9.51 6.75
CA ASN A 365 -8.40 -8.11 6.63
C ASN A 365 -9.77 -7.92 7.28
N LEU A 366 -9.96 -6.80 7.97
CA LEU A 366 -11.27 -6.26 8.30
C LEU A 366 -11.70 -5.31 7.18
N ILE A 367 -12.65 -5.73 6.35
CA ILE A 367 -13.21 -4.94 5.25
C ILE A 367 -14.62 -4.50 5.66
N ALA A 368 -14.74 -3.27 6.14
CA ALA A 368 -15.93 -2.83 6.84
C ALA A 368 -16.41 -1.42 6.48
N TYR A 369 -17.72 -1.22 6.55
CA TYR A 369 -18.38 0.08 6.48
C TYR A 369 -18.13 0.89 5.20
N ASN A 370 -17.76 0.23 4.10
CA ASN A 370 -17.50 0.90 2.82
C ASN A 370 -18.80 1.24 2.07
N ALA A 371 -18.77 2.29 1.25
CA ALA A 371 -19.92 2.82 0.53
C ALA A 371 -20.40 1.95 -0.63
N GLY A 372 -19.56 1.03 -1.09
CA GLY A 372 -19.83 0.02 -2.11
C GLY A 372 -19.23 -1.34 -1.73
N PRO A 373 -19.13 -2.28 -2.70
CA PRO A 373 -18.69 -3.64 -2.42
C PRO A 373 -17.38 -3.73 -1.63
N GLY A 374 -17.23 -4.79 -0.84
CA GLY A 374 -15.98 -5.02 -0.10
C GLY A 374 -14.79 -5.26 -1.05
N LEU A 375 -14.97 -6.20 -1.98
CA LEU A 375 -14.02 -6.55 -3.02
C LEU A 375 -14.76 -6.67 -4.36
N ALA A 376 -14.26 -5.99 -5.38
CA ALA A 376 -14.71 -6.08 -6.76
C ALA A 376 -13.62 -6.73 -7.61
N VAL A 377 -13.96 -7.81 -8.32
CA VAL A 377 -13.05 -8.53 -9.24
C VAL A 377 -13.56 -8.40 -10.66
N ILE A 378 -12.73 -7.86 -11.55
CA ILE A 378 -13.13 -7.53 -12.93
C ILE A 378 -12.09 -8.06 -13.91
N GLY A 379 -12.47 -9.05 -14.72
CA GLY A 379 -11.64 -9.61 -15.81
C GLY A 379 -10.45 -10.46 -15.33
N CYS A 380 -10.34 -10.67 -14.02
CA CYS A 380 -9.27 -11.42 -13.36
C CYS A 380 -9.75 -12.78 -12.88
N SER A 381 -8.94 -13.82 -13.07
CA SER A 381 -9.04 -15.09 -12.34
C SER A 381 -7.98 -15.17 -11.23
N ARG A 382 -8.14 -16.16 -10.35
CA ARG A 382 -7.21 -16.49 -9.26
C ARG A 382 -7.03 -15.34 -8.27
N VAL A 383 -8.14 -14.64 -7.97
CA VAL A 383 -8.23 -13.65 -6.90
C VAL A 383 -8.86 -14.31 -5.68
N SER A 384 -8.03 -14.67 -4.71
CA SER A 384 -8.49 -15.32 -3.49
C SER A 384 -8.96 -14.27 -2.49
N ALA A 385 -10.18 -14.43 -1.98
CA ALA A 385 -10.79 -13.62 -0.93
C ALA A 385 -11.00 -14.42 0.37
N GLY A 386 -10.37 -15.58 0.48
CA GLY A 386 -10.42 -16.42 1.68
C GLY A 386 -9.80 -15.72 2.89
N GLY A 387 -10.36 -15.99 4.08
CA GLY A 387 -9.81 -15.48 5.32
C GLY A 387 -9.92 -13.96 5.53
N ASN A 388 -10.99 -13.32 5.03
CA ASN A 388 -11.31 -11.93 5.35
C ASN A 388 -12.54 -11.83 6.27
N ARG A 389 -12.65 -10.72 7.01
CA ARG A 389 -13.83 -10.32 7.78
C ARG A 389 -14.57 -9.19 7.07
N PHE A 390 -15.82 -9.43 6.68
CA PHE A 390 -16.68 -8.41 6.07
C PHE A 390 -17.77 -7.91 7.04
N VAL A 391 -17.92 -6.59 7.19
CA VAL A 391 -18.88 -5.98 8.12
C VAL A 391 -19.50 -4.71 7.55
N GLY A 392 -20.82 -4.67 7.32
CA GLY A 392 -21.54 -3.41 7.10
C GLY A 392 -21.13 -2.59 5.86
N ASN A 393 -20.42 -3.18 4.89
CA ASN A 393 -20.25 -2.58 3.57
C ASN A 393 -21.62 -2.45 2.88
N ARG A 394 -21.81 -1.45 2.03
CA ARG A 394 -22.99 -1.38 1.15
C ARG A 394 -22.75 -2.23 -0.09
N GLY A 395 -23.73 -3.01 -0.53
CA GLY A 395 -23.55 -3.93 -1.68
C GLY A 395 -22.88 -5.24 -1.26
N LEU A 396 -22.36 -6.00 -2.24
CA LEU A 396 -21.82 -7.34 -1.98
C LEU A 396 -20.45 -7.28 -1.29
N ALA A 397 -20.16 -8.24 -0.41
CA ALA A 397 -18.83 -8.30 0.20
C ALA A 397 -17.75 -8.71 -0.83
N VAL A 398 -18.06 -9.63 -1.73
CA VAL A 398 -17.28 -9.96 -2.92
C VAL A 398 -18.23 -9.89 -4.10
N ASP A 399 -17.86 -9.13 -5.12
CA ASP A 399 -18.63 -8.86 -6.33
C ASP A 399 -17.78 -9.27 -7.54
N LEU A 400 -18.23 -10.28 -8.29
CA LEU A 400 -17.52 -10.82 -9.43
C LEU A 400 -18.16 -10.33 -10.72
N ALA A 401 -17.43 -9.51 -11.48
CA ALA A 401 -17.97 -8.98 -12.72
C ALA A 401 -18.27 -10.10 -13.70
N GLY A 402 -19.53 -10.15 -14.16
CA GLY A 402 -19.93 -10.99 -15.27
C GLY A 402 -19.29 -10.56 -16.60
N ASN A 403 -19.71 -11.19 -17.70
CA ASN A 403 -19.14 -10.98 -19.03
C ASN A 403 -19.26 -9.54 -19.57
N SER A 404 -20.09 -8.68 -18.96
CA SER A 404 -20.21 -7.25 -19.30
C SER A 404 -19.05 -6.40 -18.77
N GLY A 405 -18.28 -6.90 -17.79
CA GLY A 405 -17.10 -6.23 -17.24
C GLY A 405 -17.37 -4.95 -16.41
N SER A 406 -18.62 -4.70 -16.02
CA SER A 406 -19.00 -3.52 -15.24
C SER A 406 -19.47 -3.90 -13.84
N LEU A 407 -18.94 -3.29 -12.78
CA LEU A 407 -19.39 -3.47 -11.39
C LEU A 407 -19.91 -2.17 -10.76
N PRO A 408 -20.82 -2.25 -9.77
CA PRO A 408 -21.50 -3.46 -9.30
C PRO A 408 -22.58 -3.91 -10.31
N ASP A 409 -22.60 -5.20 -10.70
CA ASP A 409 -23.66 -5.81 -11.54
C ASP A 409 -24.62 -6.71 -10.74
N GLY A 410 -24.32 -6.96 -9.47
CA GLY A 410 -25.15 -7.73 -8.56
C GLY A 410 -24.75 -9.20 -8.54
N PRO A 411 -25.47 -10.04 -7.75
CA PRO A 411 -24.99 -11.38 -7.46
C PRO A 411 -24.87 -12.26 -8.71
N THR A 412 -23.74 -12.94 -8.87
CA THR A 412 -23.56 -13.97 -9.89
C THR A 412 -24.57 -15.10 -9.71
N PRO A 413 -25.18 -15.62 -10.78
CA PRO A 413 -26.02 -16.81 -10.72
C PRO A 413 -25.25 -17.99 -10.13
N ASN A 414 -25.97 -18.89 -9.43
CA ASN A 414 -25.42 -20.16 -9.01
C ASN A 414 -26.01 -21.28 -9.88
N ASP A 415 -25.36 -21.60 -11.00
CA ASP A 415 -25.90 -22.42 -12.08
C ASP A 415 -25.47 -23.90 -11.99
N ALA A 416 -25.96 -24.75 -12.89
CA ALA A 416 -25.73 -26.19 -12.78
C ALA A 416 -24.32 -26.57 -13.29
N GLY A 417 -23.46 -27.06 -12.39
CA GLY A 417 -22.14 -27.55 -12.73
C GLY A 417 -21.08 -26.48 -12.99
N ASP A 418 -21.41 -25.20 -12.92
CA ASP A 418 -20.47 -24.07 -12.95
C ASP A 418 -19.60 -24.05 -14.20
N ALA A 419 -20.20 -23.99 -15.39
CA ALA A 419 -19.46 -23.99 -16.65
C ALA A 419 -18.98 -22.58 -17.06
N ASP A 420 -19.15 -21.61 -16.18
CA ASP A 420 -18.93 -20.20 -16.46
C ASP A 420 -17.45 -19.84 -16.63
N GLU A 421 -17.23 -18.77 -17.39
CA GLU A 421 -15.94 -18.11 -17.55
C GLU A 421 -16.05 -16.65 -17.10
N GLY A 422 -14.90 -16.00 -16.88
CA GLY A 422 -14.84 -14.59 -16.47
C GLY A 422 -14.14 -14.41 -15.13
N SER A 423 -14.53 -13.36 -14.40
CA SER A 423 -13.91 -13.00 -13.12
C SER A 423 -14.02 -14.16 -12.15
N ASN A 424 -12.88 -14.71 -11.70
CA ASN A 424 -12.82 -15.92 -10.87
C ASN A 424 -13.67 -17.10 -11.40
N ARG A 425 -13.80 -17.22 -12.74
CA ARG A 425 -14.68 -18.22 -13.38
C ARG A 425 -16.15 -18.13 -12.96
N LEU A 426 -16.55 -17.01 -12.35
CA LEU A 426 -17.85 -16.83 -11.70
C LEU A 426 -18.21 -17.96 -10.71
N GLN A 427 -17.18 -18.56 -10.08
CA GLN A 427 -17.27 -19.72 -9.21
C GLN A 427 -18.58 -19.79 -8.41
N ASN A 428 -19.25 -20.94 -8.51
CA ASN A 428 -20.44 -21.23 -7.72
C ASN A 428 -20.16 -21.15 -6.22
N LYS A 429 -21.12 -20.56 -5.51
CA LYS A 429 -21.08 -20.40 -4.05
C LYS A 429 -21.72 -21.59 -3.34
N PRO A 430 -21.33 -21.88 -2.09
CA PRO A 430 -21.96 -22.95 -1.32
C PRO A 430 -23.45 -22.70 -1.10
N VAL A 431 -24.29 -23.69 -1.40
CA VAL A 431 -25.72 -23.68 -1.13
C VAL A 431 -25.97 -24.37 0.21
N ILE A 432 -26.48 -23.61 1.18
CA ILE A 432 -26.88 -24.12 2.49
C ILE A 432 -28.21 -24.86 2.34
N GLU A 433 -28.23 -26.15 2.67
CA GLU A 433 -29.43 -26.99 2.59
C GLU A 433 -30.11 -27.13 3.96
N GLN A 434 -29.32 -27.21 5.02
CA GLN A 434 -29.82 -27.38 6.37
C GLN A 434 -28.86 -26.80 7.42
N VAL A 435 -29.42 -26.14 8.43
CA VAL A 435 -28.70 -25.72 9.64
C VAL A 435 -29.45 -26.25 10.84
N VAL A 436 -28.79 -27.06 11.67
CA VAL A 436 -29.37 -27.62 12.91
C VAL A 436 -28.52 -27.16 14.09
N TYR A 437 -29.17 -26.48 15.04
CA TYR A 437 -28.58 -26.14 16.33
C TYR A 437 -28.77 -27.32 17.29
N ALA A 438 -27.67 -27.93 17.72
CA ALA A 438 -27.62 -29.03 18.67
C ALA A 438 -27.05 -28.56 20.03
N ASP A 439 -27.06 -29.45 21.02
CA ASP A 439 -26.45 -29.22 22.34
C ASP A 439 -26.93 -27.91 23.00
N ALA A 440 -28.25 -27.71 23.05
CA ALA A 440 -28.88 -26.49 23.54
C ALA A 440 -28.39 -25.20 22.84
N GLY A 441 -27.97 -25.30 21.57
CA GLY A 441 -27.50 -24.18 20.76
C GLY A 441 -25.99 -23.96 20.77
N ALA A 442 -25.21 -24.81 21.44
CA ALA A 442 -23.76 -24.69 21.48
C ALA A 442 -23.07 -25.17 20.19
N THR A 443 -23.72 -26.07 19.44
CA THR A 443 -23.15 -26.74 18.26
C THR A 443 -24.03 -26.50 17.04
N ILE A 444 -23.41 -26.34 15.86
CA ILE A 444 -24.10 -26.24 14.57
C ILE A 444 -23.72 -27.45 13.71
N HIS A 445 -24.73 -28.18 13.23
CA HIS A 445 -24.60 -29.10 12.11
C HIS A 445 -25.05 -28.38 10.84
N LEU A 446 -24.15 -28.24 9.88
CA LEU A 446 -24.37 -27.55 8.61
C LEU A 446 -24.31 -28.56 7.48
N THR A 447 -25.43 -28.73 6.77
CA THR A 447 -25.47 -29.45 5.49
C THR A 447 -25.48 -28.46 4.34
N TYR A 448 -24.53 -28.61 3.44
CA TYR A 448 -24.38 -27.74 2.27
C TYR A 448 -23.87 -28.53 1.07
N ARG A 449 -23.98 -27.94 -0.12
CA ARG A 449 -23.36 -28.46 -1.35
C ARG A 449 -22.71 -27.31 -2.13
N VAL A 450 -21.74 -27.63 -2.99
CA VAL A 450 -21.27 -26.70 -4.03
C VAL A 450 -21.56 -27.33 -5.39
N ASP A 451 -22.33 -26.63 -6.23
CA ASP A 451 -22.77 -27.11 -7.54
C ASP A 451 -21.72 -26.86 -8.63
N THR A 452 -20.48 -27.26 -8.36
CA THR A 452 -19.36 -27.14 -9.32
C THR A 452 -18.98 -28.53 -9.80
N ALA A 453 -19.02 -28.74 -11.11
CA ALA A 453 -18.59 -30.00 -11.71
C ALA A 453 -17.08 -30.20 -11.51
N ALA A 454 -16.65 -31.46 -11.44
CA ALA A 454 -15.25 -31.80 -11.17
C ALA A 454 -14.24 -31.21 -12.19
N ALA A 455 -14.69 -30.87 -13.40
CA ALA A 455 -13.88 -30.31 -14.48
C ALA A 455 -13.73 -28.78 -14.42
N ASN A 456 -14.60 -28.08 -13.69
CA ASN A 456 -14.72 -26.63 -13.80
C ASN A 456 -14.04 -25.85 -12.66
N ALA A 457 -13.59 -26.57 -11.62
CA ALA A 457 -12.77 -26.00 -10.56
C ALA A 457 -11.50 -26.82 -10.30
N SER A 458 -10.61 -26.20 -9.55
CA SER A 458 -9.37 -26.80 -9.06
C SER A 458 -9.58 -27.24 -7.61
N TRP A 459 -9.23 -28.47 -7.27
CA TRP A 459 -9.67 -29.10 -6.02
C TRP A 459 -8.53 -29.27 -5.01
N PRO A 460 -8.81 -29.28 -3.69
CA PRO A 460 -10.13 -29.12 -3.06
C PRO A 460 -10.63 -27.66 -3.07
N LEU A 461 -11.95 -27.47 -2.96
CA LEU A 461 -12.52 -26.17 -2.63
C LEU A 461 -12.35 -25.92 -1.13
N ARG A 462 -11.79 -24.77 -0.80
CA ARG A 462 -11.80 -24.20 0.54
C ARG A 462 -13.16 -23.55 0.80
N ILE A 463 -13.78 -23.85 1.94
CA ILE A 463 -15.03 -23.23 2.38
C ILE A 463 -14.76 -22.34 3.58
N ASP A 464 -15.05 -21.04 3.47
CA ASP A 464 -14.87 -20.06 4.54
C ASP A 464 -16.20 -19.65 5.18
N LEU A 465 -16.13 -19.33 6.48
CA LEU A 465 -17.17 -18.61 7.20
C LEU A 465 -16.93 -17.10 7.10
N ALA A 466 -17.85 -16.36 6.50
CA ALA A 466 -17.63 -14.95 6.13
C ALA A 466 -17.72 -13.92 7.26
N ARG A 467 -18.26 -14.30 8.44
CA ARG A 467 -18.48 -13.39 9.59
C ARG A 467 -18.20 -14.08 10.94
N GLY A 468 -17.67 -13.33 11.91
CA GLY A 468 -17.33 -13.78 13.28
C GLY A 468 -15.83 -13.68 13.59
N LEU A 469 -15.41 -13.91 14.84
CA LEU A 469 -13.98 -13.91 15.28
C LEU A 469 -13.10 -14.92 14.52
N ALA A 470 -13.72 -15.91 13.86
CA ALA A 470 -13.05 -16.92 13.05
C ALA A 470 -12.95 -16.56 11.55
N ALA A 471 -13.41 -15.37 11.14
CA ALA A 471 -13.21 -14.87 9.79
C ALA A 471 -11.69 -14.77 9.51
N GLY A 472 -11.17 -15.73 8.77
CA GLY A 472 -9.74 -16.03 8.69
C GLY A 472 -9.49 -17.49 8.34
N SER A 473 -10.01 -18.42 9.15
CA SER A 473 -9.74 -19.86 8.99
C SER A 473 -10.75 -20.56 8.09
N ALA A 474 -10.26 -21.43 7.20
CA ALA A 474 -11.10 -22.36 6.46
C ALA A 474 -11.98 -23.18 7.42
N LEU A 475 -13.30 -23.14 7.19
CA LEU A 475 -14.27 -23.92 7.94
C LEU A 475 -14.23 -25.39 7.51
N ASP A 476 -14.01 -25.63 6.23
CA ASP A 476 -14.00 -26.97 5.65
C ASP A 476 -13.20 -27.04 4.34
N SER A 477 -12.87 -28.27 3.94
CA SER A 477 -12.29 -28.64 2.64
C SER A 477 -13.25 -29.58 1.90
N TYR A 478 -13.77 -29.13 0.76
CA TYR A 478 -14.71 -29.85 -0.08
C TYR A 478 -13.96 -30.46 -1.27
N SER A 479 -13.80 -31.79 -1.25
CA SER A 479 -12.95 -32.55 -2.17
C SER A 479 -13.60 -32.78 -3.53
N GLN A 480 -12.80 -33.14 -4.54
CA GLN A 480 -13.31 -33.45 -5.89
C GLN A 480 -14.34 -34.60 -5.89
N ALA A 481 -14.16 -35.60 -5.02
CA ALA A 481 -15.11 -36.71 -4.88
C ALA A 481 -16.48 -36.27 -4.33
N GLN A 482 -16.56 -35.07 -3.76
CA GLN A 482 -17.78 -34.48 -3.22
C GLN A 482 -18.45 -33.50 -4.20
N ALA A 483 -17.88 -33.25 -5.38
CA ALA A 483 -18.46 -32.36 -6.38
C ALA A 483 -19.96 -32.60 -6.57
N GLN A 484 -20.77 -31.54 -6.43
CA GLN A 484 -22.23 -31.57 -6.57
C GLN A 484 -22.99 -32.50 -5.58
N THR A 485 -22.37 -32.90 -4.46
CA THR A 485 -23.01 -33.73 -3.42
C THR A 485 -23.17 -33.00 -2.09
N SER A 486 -24.22 -33.30 -1.34
CA SER A 486 -24.41 -32.74 0.00
C SER A 486 -23.33 -33.25 0.97
N LYS A 487 -22.80 -32.34 1.79
CA LYS A 487 -21.86 -32.63 2.87
C LYS A 487 -22.36 -32.02 4.17
N THR A 488 -22.27 -32.77 5.26
CA THR A 488 -22.58 -32.27 6.61
C THR A 488 -21.29 -32.09 7.41
N ILE A 489 -21.11 -30.90 7.99
CA ILE A 489 -20.03 -30.59 8.94
C ILE A 489 -20.58 -30.11 10.28
N THR A 490 -19.73 -30.12 11.29
CA THR A 490 -20.09 -29.70 12.65
C THR A 490 -19.07 -28.72 13.19
N PHE A 491 -19.53 -27.60 13.75
CA PHE A 491 -18.65 -26.59 14.37
C PHE A 491 -19.35 -25.85 15.53
N PRO A 492 -18.61 -25.18 16.44
CA PRO A 492 -19.21 -24.45 17.55
C PRO A 492 -20.05 -23.26 17.08
N ALA A 493 -21.24 -23.06 17.65
CA ALA A 493 -22.09 -21.90 17.35
C ALA A 493 -21.43 -20.57 17.73
N ALA A 494 -20.55 -20.58 18.74
CA ALA A 494 -19.76 -19.43 19.15
C ALA A 494 -18.89 -18.85 18.01
N SER A 495 -18.53 -19.65 17.00
CA SER A 495 -17.79 -19.20 15.83
C SER A 495 -18.54 -18.14 15.01
N LEU A 496 -19.88 -18.13 15.07
CA LEU A 496 -20.71 -17.14 14.39
C LEU A 496 -20.80 -15.81 15.14
N GLN A 497 -20.59 -15.80 16.46
CA GLN A 497 -20.76 -14.60 17.31
C GLN A 497 -22.11 -13.89 17.18
N GLY A 498 -23.18 -14.66 16.96
CA GLY A 498 -24.52 -14.10 16.71
C GLY A 498 -24.69 -13.45 15.35
N LEU A 499 -23.68 -13.51 14.46
CA LEU A 499 -23.78 -13.09 13.08
C LEU A 499 -24.37 -14.21 12.21
N PRO A 500 -25.07 -13.88 11.12
CA PRO A 500 -25.66 -14.91 10.27
C PRO A 500 -24.61 -15.73 9.51
N LEU A 501 -24.94 -17.00 9.27
CA LEU A 501 -24.11 -17.93 8.52
C LEU A 501 -24.00 -17.50 7.05
N MET A 502 -22.77 -17.33 6.58
CA MET A 502 -22.43 -16.97 5.20
C MET A 502 -21.21 -17.76 4.78
N LEU A 503 -21.31 -18.40 3.63
CA LEU A 503 -20.25 -19.25 3.10
C LEU A 503 -19.68 -18.68 1.82
N LEU A 504 -18.38 -18.88 1.64
CA LEU A 504 -17.59 -18.57 0.46
C LEU A 504 -16.88 -19.85 0.02
N ALA A 505 -16.85 -20.14 -1.27
CA ALA A 505 -15.98 -21.18 -1.84
C ALA A 505 -14.77 -20.52 -2.48
N THR A 506 -13.59 -21.12 -2.32
CA THR A 506 -12.38 -20.76 -3.05
C THR A 506 -11.73 -22.02 -3.58
N ASP A 507 -11.51 -22.12 -4.88
CA ASP A 507 -10.81 -23.28 -5.43
C ASP A 507 -9.30 -23.27 -5.13
N ALA A 508 -8.64 -24.39 -5.42
CA ALA A 508 -7.21 -24.57 -5.19
C ALA A 508 -6.31 -23.64 -6.02
N ASP A 509 -6.84 -23.01 -7.06
CA ASP A 509 -6.15 -22.00 -7.86
C ASP A 509 -6.36 -20.57 -7.32
N GLY A 510 -7.25 -20.41 -6.35
CA GLY A 510 -7.55 -19.14 -5.70
C GLY A 510 -8.73 -18.39 -6.29
N ASN A 511 -9.59 -19.00 -7.10
CA ASN A 511 -10.82 -18.33 -7.54
C ASN A 511 -11.89 -18.44 -6.45
N SER A 512 -12.15 -17.32 -5.77
CA SER A 512 -13.23 -17.20 -4.80
C SER A 512 -14.57 -16.88 -5.47
N SER A 513 -15.64 -17.51 -4.98
CA SER A 513 -17.03 -17.21 -5.32
C SER A 513 -17.49 -15.88 -4.71
N GLU A 514 -18.73 -15.50 -4.95
CA GLU A 514 -19.45 -14.60 -4.04
C GLU A 514 -19.97 -15.34 -2.80
N PHE A 515 -20.78 -14.68 -1.96
CA PHE A 515 -21.36 -15.30 -0.77
C PHE A 515 -22.72 -15.97 -1.02
N SER A 516 -23.04 -16.96 -0.19
CA SER A 516 -24.29 -17.73 -0.24
C SER A 516 -25.58 -16.93 0.05
N SER A 517 -25.48 -15.67 0.51
CA SER A 517 -26.64 -14.79 0.73
C SER A 517 -26.25 -13.31 0.84
N ASP A 518 -27.07 -12.43 0.26
CA ASP A 518 -26.85 -10.98 0.25
C ASP A 518 -27.61 -10.23 1.37
N ARG A 519 -28.45 -10.95 2.14
CA ARG A 519 -29.52 -10.34 2.97
C ARG A 519 -29.06 -9.45 4.13
N LEU A 520 -27.76 -9.24 4.35
CA LEU A 520 -27.23 -8.62 5.57
C LEU A 520 -26.16 -7.54 5.38
N PHE A 521 -26.00 -7.01 4.18
CA PHE A 521 -25.28 -5.75 3.97
C PHE A 521 -26.26 -4.57 4.10
N GLY A 522 -26.96 -4.53 5.24
CA GLY A 522 -27.72 -3.37 5.69
C GLY A 522 -26.76 -2.21 5.95
N ASP A 523 -27.23 -1.00 5.63
CA ASP A 523 -26.58 0.30 5.62
C ASP A 523 -25.79 0.68 6.89
N GLY A 524 -24.66 0.02 7.14
CA GLY A 524 -23.69 0.43 8.18
C GLY A 524 -22.86 1.67 7.80
N PHE A 525 -23.08 2.27 6.63
CA PHE A 525 -22.40 3.48 6.18
C PHE A 525 -23.14 4.71 6.72
N GLY A 526 -22.51 5.41 7.66
CA GLY A 526 -22.96 6.73 8.14
C GLY A 526 -24.15 6.71 9.10
N ALA A 527 -24.18 5.76 10.04
CA ALA A 527 -24.95 5.93 11.27
C ALA A 527 -24.23 6.90 12.22
#